data_AF-A0A535PBG5-F1
#
_entry.id   AF-A0A535PBG5-F1
#
_cell.length_a   1.000
_cell.length_b   1.000
_cell.length_c   1.000
_cell.angle_alpha   90.00
_cell.angle_beta   90.00
_cell.angle_gamma   90.00
#
_symmetry.space_group_name_H-M   'P 1'
#
loop_
_entity.id
_entity.type
_entity.pdbx_description
1 polymer ?
#
loop_
_entity_poly.entity_id
_entity_poly.type
_entity_poly.pdbx_seq_one_letter_code
_entity_poly.pdbx_strand_id
1 'polypeptide(L)'
;VSPVYEGMFKEELDAAAKRHADVSYEPQLIDATYAMLLTTSGEALVIPALNRDGDTLSDLVMQMFGTIAGAESTLLAFKDDGAVAVAMTEAPHGTAPALEGKNVANPMAMILAVGSLLAYMQGDAAHVAS
;
A
#
# COMPACT_ATOMS: atom_id res chain seq x y z
N VAL A 1 -15.39 9.77 -13.66
CA VAL A 1 -16.12 8.64 -13.07
C VAL A 1 -16.46 7.64 -14.16
N SER A 2 -15.69 6.56 -14.25
CA SER A 2 -15.94 5.44 -15.17
C SER A 2 -17.06 4.56 -14.61
N PRO A 3 -18.23 4.48 -15.25
CA PRO A 3 -19.35 3.68 -14.72
C PRO A 3 -19.08 2.18 -14.72
N VAL A 4 -18.09 1.72 -15.50
CA VAL A 4 -17.74 0.30 -15.59
C VAL A 4 -16.73 -0.06 -14.50
N TYR A 5 -15.52 0.49 -14.55
CA TYR A 5 -14.44 0.07 -13.64
C TYR A 5 -14.66 0.53 -12.20
N GLU A 6 -15.04 1.79 -12.00
CA GLU A 6 -15.33 2.30 -10.65
C GLU A 6 -16.65 1.72 -10.11
N GLY A 7 -17.62 1.46 -11.00
CA GLY A 7 -18.87 0.78 -10.66
C GLY A 7 -18.65 -0.64 -10.14
N MET A 8 -17.93 -1.47 -10.91
CA MET A 8 -17.57 -2.83 -10.51
C MET A 8 -16.77 -2.85 -9.20
N PHE A 9 -15.80 -1.95 -9.06
CA PHE A 9 -15.02 -1.85 -7.83
C PHE A 9 -15.87 -1.51 -6.61
N LYS A 10 -16.79 -0.55 -6.76
CA LYS A 10 -17.73 -0.18 -5.70
C LYS A 10 -18.65 -1.35 -5.32
N GLU A 11 -19.21 -2.04 -6.30
CA GLU A 11 -20.11 -3.18 -6.06
C GLU A 11 -19.43 -4.29 -5.26
N GLU A 12 -18.17 -4.59 -5.58
CA GLU A 12 -17.37 -5.59 -4.85
C GLU A 12 -17.02 -5.15 -3.42
N LEU A 13 -16.67 -3.87 -3.21
CA LEU A 13 -16.43 -3.34 -1.86
C LEU A 13 -17.71 -3.29 -1.03
N ASP A 14 -18.86 -2.91 -1.62
CA ASP A 14 -20.16 -2.95 -0.95
C ASP A 14 -20.52 -4.39 -0.54
N ALA A 15 -20.20 -5.38 -1.38
CA ALA A 15 -20.38 -6.79 -1.06
C ALA A 15 -19.43 -7.27 0.05
N ALA A 16 -18.17 -6.82 0.05
CA ALA A 16 -17.21 -7.11 1.10
C ALA A 16 -17.63 -6.51 2.46
N ALA A 17 -18.10 -5.25 2.47
CA ALA A 17 -18.59 -4.60 3.68
C ALA A 17 -19.76 -5.36 4.34
N LYS A 18 -20.64 -5.96 3.53
CA LYS A 18 -21.72 -6.83 4.05
C LYS A 18 -21.19 -8.11 4.70
N ARG A 19 -20.06 -8.66 4.22
CA ARG A 19 -19.41 -9.85 4.79
C ARG A 19 -18.59 -9.54 6.05
N HIS A 20 -18.19 -8.28 6.23
CA HIS A 20 -17.35 -7.79 7.33
C HIS A 20 -18.00 -6.60 8.03
N ALA A 21 -19.18 -6.81 8.62
CA ALA A 21 -20.00 -5.75 9.20
C ALA A 21 -19.37 -5.07 10.44
N ASP A 22 -18.30 -5.66 10.99
CA ASP A 22 -17.49 -5.15 12.08
C ASP A 22 -16.43 -4.12 11.62
N VAL A 23 -16.17 -4.03 10.31
CA VAL A 23 -15.22 -3.08 9.74
C VAL A 23 -15.95 -1.84 9.26
N SER A 24 -15.52 -0.66 9.72
CA SER A 24 -16.06 0.62 9.24
C SER A 24 -15.78 0.78 7.74
N TYR A 25 -16.81 1.13 6.96
CA TYR A 25 -16.72 1.27 5.52
C TYR A 25 -17.34 2.60 5.08
N GLU A 26 -16.51 3.48 4.51
CA GLU A 26 -16.91 4.79 4.01
C GLU A 26 -16.49 4.95 2.54
N PRO A 27 -17.37 4.65 1.57
CA PRO A 27 -17.05 4.84 0.16
C PRO A 27 -16.99 6.32 -0.20
N GLN A 28 -15.85 6.75 -0.75
CA GLN A 28 -15.62 8.11 -1.23
C GLN A 28 -15.18 8.11 -2.70
N LEU A 29 -15.44 9.22 -3.39
CA LEU A 29 -14.84 9.48 -4.70
C LEU A 29 -13.37 9.88 -4.54
N ILE A 30 -12.55 9.57 -5.54
CA ILE A 30 -11.10 9.76 -5.46
C ILE A 30 -10.67 11.20 -5.17
N ASP A 31 -11.39 12.20 -5.69
CA ASP A 31 -11.15 13.62 -5.43
C ASP A 31 -11.44 14.01 -3.97
N ALA A 32 -12.54 13.49 -3.40
CA ALA A 32 -12.85 13.65 -1.99
C ALA A 32 -11.81 12.95 -1.10
N THR A 33 -11.36 11.75 -1.48
CA THR A 33 -10.30 11.01 -0.77
C THR A 33 -9.01 11.83 -0.71
N TYR A 34 -8.61 12.46 -1.83
CA TYR A 34 -7.45 13.35 -1.88
C TYR A 34 -7.59 14.55 -0.93
N ALA A 35 -8.75 15.20 -0.93
CA ALA A 35 -9.01 16.33 -0.03
C ALA A 35 -9.01 15.90 1.45
N MET A 36 -9.57 14.73 1.76
CA MET A 36 -9.60 14.15 3.10
C MET A 36 -8.20 13.83 3.62
N LEU A 37 -7.31 13.30 2.78
CA LEU A 37 -5.94 12.99 3.19
C LEU A 37 -5.20 14.23 3.71
N LEU A 38 -5.39 15.39 3.08
CA LEU A 38 -4.72 16.64 3.46
C LEU A 38 -5.09 17.16 4.85
N THR A 39 -6.26 16.78 5.38
CA THR A 39 -6.75 17.24 6.68
C THR A 39 -6.75 16.15 7.73
N THR A 40 -6.50 14.90 7.35
CA THR A 40 -6.47 13.76 8.26
C THR A 40 -5.16 13.70 9.02
N SER A 41 -5.25 13.47 10.33
CA SER A 41 -4.08 13.32 11.20
C SER A 41 -4.30 12.26 12.26
N GLY A 42 -3.34 11.36 12.42
CA GLY A 42 -3.23 10.45 13.58
C GLY A 42 -4.05 9.16 13.52
N GLU A 43 -4.97 9.01 12.57
CA GLU A 43 -5.72 7.76 12.38
C GLU A 43 -5.07 6.86 11.32
N ALA A 44 -5.03 5.56 11.59
CA ALA A 44 -4.60 4.58 10.61
C ALA A 44 -5.72 4.36 9.57
N LEU A 45 -5.38 4.48 8.29
CA LEU A 45 -6.31 4.33 7.18
C LEU A 45 -5.98 3.11 6.33
N VAL A 46 -7.01 2.43 5.84
CA VAL A 46 -6.91 1.41 4.78
C VAL A 46 -7.77 1.90 3.62
N ILE A 47 -7.13 2.17 2.48
CA ILE A 47 -7.77 2.75 1.30
C ILE A 47 -7.62 1.79 0.12
N PRO A 48 -8.59 0.90 -0.13
CA PRO A 48 -8.63 0.13 -1.37
C PRO A 48 -8.81 1.07 -2.56
N ALA A 49 -7.99 0.92 -3.60
CA ALA A 49 -8.07 1.73 -4.82
C ALA A 49 -7.79 0.89 -6.07
N LEU A 50 -8.26 1.37 -7.22
CA LEU A 50 -7.84 0.85 -8.52
C LEU A 50 -6.36 1.22 -8.77
N ASN A 51 -5.66 0.43 -9.58
CA ASN A 51 -4.20 0.52 -9.77
C ASN A 51 -3.69 1.96 -9.98
N ARG A 52 -4.26 2.71 -10.95
CA ARG A 52 -3.85 4.10 -11.22
C ARG A 52 -4.10 5.05 -10.05
N ASP A 53 -5.25 4.91 -9.40
CA ASP A 53 -5.61 5.78 -8.28
C ASP A 53 -4.76 5.46 -7.05
N GLY A 54 -4.45 4.17 -6.83
CA GLY A 54 -3.54 3.71 -5.79
C GLY A 54 -2.10 4.21 -5.98
N ASP A 55 -1.58 4.17 -7.21
CA ASP A 55 -0.25 4.69 -7.58
C ASP A 55 -0.10 6.19 -7.28
N THR A 56 -1.10 6.98 -7.70
CA THR A 56 -1.10 8.43 -7.44
C THR A 56 -1.34 8.79 -5.97
N LEU A 57 -2.15 7.99 -5.26
CA LEU A 57 -2.46 8.19 -3.85
C LEU A 57 -1.26 7.84 -2.96
N SER A 58 -0.59 6.72 -3.21
CA SER A 58 0.58 6.30 -2.43
C SER A 58 1.71 7.31 -2.52
N ASP A 59 2.00 7.83 -3.72
CA ASP A 59 3.02 8.86 -3.94
C ASP A 59 2.71 10.16 -3.18
N LEU A 60 1.45 10.61 -3.19
CA LEU A 60 1.03 11.77 -2.41
C LEU A 60 1.24 11.54 -0.92
N VAL A 61 0.74 10.42 -0.39
CA VAL A 61 0.81 10.10 1.04
C VAL A 61 2.27 10.04 1.49
N MET A 62 3.13 9.34 0.74
CA MET A 62 4.57 9.27 1.04
C MET A 62 5.23 10.65 1.10
N GLN A 63 4.85 11.56 0.19
CA GLN A 63 5.39 12.92 0.18
C GLN A 63 4.89 13.77 1.37
N MET A 64 3.68 13.52 1.87
CA MET A 64 3.15 14.18 3.08
C MET A 64 3.95 13.81 4.34
N PHE A 65 4.53 12.62 4.39
CA PHE A 65 5.44 12.18 5.46
C PHE A 65 6.91 12.59 5.21
N GLY A 66 7.17 13.41 4.19
CA GLY A 66 8.45 14.08 3.94
C GLY A 66 9.34 13.38 2.93
N THR A 67 9.33 12.05 2.83
CA THR A 67 10.13 11.33 1.83
C THR A 67 9.55 9.98 1.43
N ILE A 68 9.58 9.68 0.13
CA ILE A 68 9.28 8.36 -0.45
C ILE A 68 10.26 7.29 0.04
N ALA A 69 11.48 7.67 0.47
CA ALA A 69 12.48 6.73 0.97
C ALA A 69 12.19 6.19 2.39
N GLY A 70 11.04 6.51 2.97
CA GLY A 70 10.62 6.11 4.32
C GLY A 70 9.49 5.08 4.36
N ALA A 71 9.14 4.47 3.23
CA ALA A 71 8.08 3.47 3.13
C ALA A 71 8.57 2.24 2.34
N GLU A 72 7.83 1.14 2.47
CA GLU A 72 7.99 -0.09 1.72
C GLU A 72 6.73 -0.41 0.90
N SER A 73 6.90 -1.22 -0.14
CA SER A 73 5.81 -1.78 -0.95
C SER A 73 5.84 -3.29 -0.87
N THR A 74 4.66 -3.91 -0.74
CA THR A 74 4.51 -5.38 -0.73
C THR A 74 3.53 -5.80 -1.81
N LEU A 75 3.99 -6.67 -2.70
CA LEU A 75 3.23 -7.28 -3.77
C LEU A 75 2.89 -8.71 -3.37
N LEU A 76 1.60 -9.01 -3.32
CA LEU A 76 1.08 -10.30 -2.88
C LEU A 76 0.37 -10.99 -4.04
N ALA A 77 0.72 -12.25 -4.28
CA ALA A 77 -0.09 -13.17 -5.06
C ALA A 77 -0.79 -14.14 -4.11
N PHE A 78 -2.07 -14.39 -4.35
CA PHE A 78 -2.90 -15.26 -3.50
C PHE A 78 -3.26 -16.55 -4.23
N LYS A 79 -3.42 -17.63 -3.46
CA LYS A 79 -4.05 -18.87 -3.90
C LYS A 79 -5.57 -18.73 -3.87
N ASP A 80 -6.28 -19.69 -4.46
CA ASP A 80 -7.75 -19.71 -4.50
C ASP A 80 -8.39 -19.76 -3.09
N ASP A 81 -7.68 -20.27 -2.10
CA ASP A 81 -8.11 -20.32 -0.69
C ASP A 81 -7.81 -19.02 0.08
N GLY A 82 -7.24 -18.01 -0.58
CA GLY A 82 -6.86 -16.73 0.01
C GLY A 82 -5.50 -16.73 0.72
N ALA A 83 -4.78 -17.84 0.77
CA ALA A 83 -3.44 -17.87 1.35
C ALA A 83 -2.43 -17.17 0.43
N VAL A 84 -1.44 -16.49 1.02
CA VAL A 84 -0.33 -15.88 0.26
C VAL A 84 0.47 -16.98 -0.44
N ALA A 85 0.54 -16.92 -1.76
CA ALA A 85 1.35 -17.81 -2.59
C ALA A 85 2.77 -17.25 -2.75
N VAL A 86 2.88 -15.95 -2.99
CA VAL A 86 4.13 -15.23 -3.18
C VAL A 86 4.02 -13.88 -2.49
N ALA A 87 5.05 -13.51 -1.74
CA ALA A 87 5.26 -12.16 -1.24
C ALA A 87 6.57 -11.62 -1.84
N MET A 88 6.49 -10.45 -2.47
CA MET A 88 7.63 -9.70 -2.96
C MET A 88 7.58 -8.31 -2.33
N THR A 89 8.68 -7.88 -1.74
CA THR A 89 8.79 -6.56 -1.11
C THR A 89 9.81 -5.73 -1.87
N GLU A 90 9.54 -4.44 -2.02
CA GLU A 90 10.45 -3.51 -2.68
C GLU A 90 10.43 -2.12 -2.04
N ALA A 91 11.46 -1.34 -2.35
CA ALA A 91 11.40 0.09 -2.09
C ALA A 91 10.46 0.74 -3.13
N PRO A 92 9.53 1.62 -2.73
CA PRO A 92 8.55 2.22 -3.66
C PRO A 92 9.19 3.24 -4.61
N HIS A 93 10.37 3.76 -4.29
CA HIS A 93 11.06 4.69 -5.17
C HIS A 93 11.61 4.01 -6.43
N GLY A 94 11.64 4.74 -7.55
CA GLY A 94 12.29 4.28 -8.77
C GLY A 94 13.81 4.16 -8.66
N THR A 95 14.46 3.86 -9.79
CA THR A 95 15.91 3.60 -9.87
C THR A 95 16.81 4.81 -9.64
N ALA A 96 16.25 6.03 -9.64
CA ALA A 96 16.96 7.30 -9.49
C ALA A 96 18.32 7.35 -10.23
N PRO A 97 18.35 7.25 -11.57
CA PRO A 97 19.61 7.08 -12.34
C PRO A 97 20.67 8.16 -12.08
N ALA A 98 20.24 9.37 -11.71
CA ALA A 98 21.14 10.47 -11.35
C ALA A 98 22.02 10.17 -10.11
N LEU A 99 21.68 9.18 -9.29
CA LEU A 99 22.40 8.78 -8.08
C LEU A 99 23.27 7.52 -8.28
N GLU A 100 23.20 6.87 -9.44
CA GLU A 100 23.92 5.63 -9.72
C GLU A 100 25.43 5.82 -9.52
N GLY A 101 26.06 4.86 -8.81
CA GLY A 101 27.49 4.86 -8.53
C GLY A 101 27.97 5.89 -7.50
N LYS A 102 27.09 6.76 -6.97
CA LYS A 102 27.46 7.82 -6.03
C LYS A 102 27.42 7.40 -4.56
N ASN A 103 26.73 6.31 -4.24
CA ASN A 103 26.53 5.82 -2.86
C ASN A 103 25.96 6.88 -1.90
N VAL A 104 24.96 7.64 -2.38
CA VAL A 104 24.26 8.68 -1.59
C VAL A 104 22.75 8.45 -1.49
N ALA A 105 22.24 7.36 -2.07
CA ALA A 105 20.83 7.00 -1.95
C ALA A 105 20.53 6.57 -0.51
N ASN A 106 19.37 6.98 0.01
CA ASN A 106 18.92 6.56 1.33
C ASN A 106 18.43 5.10 1.28
N PRO A 107 19.06 4.15 1.99
CA PRO A 107 18.70 2.73 1.91
C PRO A 107 17.50 2.34 2.78
N MET A 108 16.92 3.27 3.55
CA MET A 108 15.87 2.99 4.54
C MET A 108 14.67 2.23 3.95
N ALA A 109 14.12 2.66 2.82
CA ALA A 109 13.00 1.98 2.17
C ALA A 109 13.29 0.50 1.87
N MET A 110 14.51 0.18 1.43
CA MET A 110 14.89 -1.21 1.14
C MET A 110 15.07 -2.03 2.43
N ILE A 111 15.56 -1.41 3.51
CA ILE A 111 15.66 -2.07 4.83
C ILE A 111 14.25 -2.39 5.35
N LEU A 112 13.30 -1.45 5.25
CA LEU A 112 11.90 -1.65 5.62
C LEU A 112 11.23 -2.74 4.78
N ALA A 113 11.51 -2.76 3.48
CA ALA A 113 11.03 -3.81 2.57
C ALA A 113 11.52 -5.20 3.01
N VAL A 114 12.81 -5.34 3.33
CA VAL A 114 13.36 -6.60 3.86
C VAL A 114 12.73 -6.97 5.20
N GLY A 115 12.51 -6.01 6.10
CA GLY A 115 11.81 -6.25 7.36
C GLY A 115 10.39 -6.80 7.15
N SER A 116 9.63 -6.18 6.25
CA SER A 116 8.28 -6.65 5.89
C SER A 116 8.27 -8.04 5.27
N LEU A 117 9.31 -8.41 4.50
CA LEU A 117 9.42 -9.76 3.94
C LEU A 117 9.50 -10.84 5.01
N LEU A 118 10.13 -10.54 6.15
CA LEU A 118 10.28 -11.50 7.25
C LEU A 118 8.93 -11.90 7.85
N ALA A 119 7.93 -11.03 7.82
CA ALA A 119 6.57 -11.34 8.28
C ALA A 119 5.88 -12.44 7.45
N TYR A 120 6.39 -12.73 6.25
CA TYR A 120 5.89 -13.79 5.36
C TYR A 120 6.76 -15.06 5.38
N MET A 121 7.83 -15.08 6.17
CA MET A 121 8.70 -16.25 6.33
C MET A 121 8.25 -17.17 7.47
N GLN A 122 8.57 -18.46 7.38
CA GLN A 122 8.26 -19.41 8.44
C GLN A 122 9.28 -19.32 9.59
N GLY A 123 8.79 -19.46 10.81
CA GLY A 123 9.60 -19.59 12.03
C GLY A 123 9.59 -18.33 12.90
N ASP A 124 9.56 -18.54 14.22
CA ASP A 124 9.39 -17.47 15.22
C ASP A 124 10.47 -16.39 15.14
N ALA A 125 11.70 -16.75 14.77
CA ALA A 125 12.80 -15.79 14.64
C ALA A 125 12.54 -14.74 13.56
N ALA A 126 11.87 -15.11 12.46
CA ALA A 126 11.53 -14.17 11.40
C ALA A 126 10.40 -13.22 11.85
N HIS A 127 9.37 -13.76 12.51
CA HIS A 127 8.27 -12.97 13.05
C HIS A 127 8.67 -11.98 14.15
N VAL A 128 9.71 -12.29 14.94
CA VAL A 128 10.24 -11.37 15.96
C VAL A 128 11.09 -10.25 15.33
N ALA A 129 11.68 -10.52 14.17
CA ALA A 129 12.58 -9.61 13.48
C ALA A 129 11.88 -8.67 12.48
N SER A 130 10.65 -8.98 12.08
CA SER A 130 9.76 -8.08 11.34
C SER A 130 9.17 -7.01 12.24
#